data_AF-A0A9E0J8L7-F1
#
_entry.id   AF-A0A9E0J8L7-F1
#
_cell.length_a   1.000
_cell.length_b   1.000
_cell.length_c   1.000
_cell.angle_alpha   90.00
_cell.angle_beta   90.00
_cell.angle_gamma   90.00
#
_symmetry.space_group_name_H-M   'P 1'
#
loop_
_entity.id
_entity.type
_entity.pdbx_description
1 polymer ?
#
loop_
_entity_poly.entity_id
_entity_poly.type
_entity_poly.pdbx_seq_one_letter_code
_entity_poly.pdbx_strand_id
1 'polypeptide(L)'
;MMIKSYKVAATSTRGPTIDDLRAAVAKAEADGVSRDTMLLRLTFRDESLIKRSPEVGLDEVSFIDGEMRFVGVRVKVGNIPQSLLDVDPQPDPEPVAPPAKVKKTRAKAKPKVAADATVD
;
A
#
# COMPACT_ATOMS: atom_id res chain seq x y z
N MET A 1 17.87 18.73 -2.28
CA MET A 1 16.78 18.17 -1.44
C MET A 1 17.40 17.10 -0.55
N MET A 2 17.07 17.10 0.75
CA MET A 2 17.57 16.09 1.70
C MET A 2 16.56 14.95 1.79
N ILE A 3 16.94 13.76 1.36
CA ILE A 3 16.18 12.53 1.59
C ILE A 3 16.26 12.25 3.10
N LYS A 4 15.11 12.20 3.78
CA LYS A 4 15.03 11.88 5.21
C LYS A 4 14.51 10.46 5.36
N SER A 5 15.34 9.55 5.88
CA SER A 5 14.89 8.22 6.26
C SER A 5 14.70 8.16 7.78
N TYR A 6 13.51 7.76 8.22
CA TYR A 6 13.18 7.50 9.60
C TYR A 6 13.38 6.02 9.90
N LYS A 7 14.35 5.73 10.76
CA LYS A 7 14.51 4.38 11.28
C LYS A 7 13.29 4.05 12.15
N VAL A 8 12.59 2.97 11.81
CA VAL A 8 11.56 2.41 12.69
C VAL A 8 12.29 1.84 13.92
N ALA A 9 12.05 2.43 15.08
CA ALA A 9 12.67 1.97 16.31
C ALA A 9 12.05 0.63 16.70
N ALA A 10 12.78 -0.47 16.48
CA ALA A 10 12.40 -1.75 17.04
C ALA A 10 12.68 -1.72 18.55
N THR A 11 11.62 -1.76 19.36
CA THR A 11 11.73 -1.77 20.83
C THR A 11 12.24 -3.12 21.39
N SER A 12 12.43 -4.13 20.53
CA SER A 12 12.88 -5.48 20.88
C SER A 12 13.88 -6.04 19.88
N THR A 13 14.76 -6.94 20.35
CA THR A 13 15.61 -7.82 19.53
C THR A 13 14.81 -8.63 18.49
N ARG A 14 13.48 -8.70 18.64
CA ARG A 14 12.57 -9.42 17.75
C ARG A 14 12.10 -8.63 16.52
N GLY A 15 12.52 -7.38 16.32
CA GLY A 15 12.00 -6.52 15.24
C GLY A 15 10.87 -5.60 15.73
N PRO A 16 10.41 -4.67 14.90
CA PRO A 16 9.40 -3.69 15.28
C PRO A 16 8.02 -4.32 15.44
N THR A 17 7.25 -3.82 16.39
CA THR A 17 5.83 -4.14 16.59
C THR A 17 4.94 -3.32 15.63
N ILE A 18 3.65 -3.66 15.56
CA ILE A 18 2.67 -2.86 14.81
C ILE A 18 2.62 -1.42 15.34
N ASP A 19 2.67 -1.24 16.65
CA ASP A 19 2.67 0.08 17.27
C ASP A 19 3.95 0.87 16.97
N ASP A 20 5.11 0.20 16.89
CA ASP A 20 6.36 0.84 16.47
C ASP A 20 6.26 1.39 15.02
N LEU A 21 5.60 0.64 14.14
CA LEU A 21 5.36 1.05 12.75
C LEU A 21 4.40 2.25 12.68
N ARG A 22 3.30 2.21 13.44
CA ARG A 22 2.36 3.34 13.56
C ARG A 22 3.06 4.58 14.12
N ALA A 23 3.88 4.40 15.16
CA ALA A 23 4.62 5.49 15.80
C ALA A 23 5.62 6.14 14.84
N ALA A 24 6.29 5.35 13.99
CA ALA A 24 7.20 5.89 12.98
C ALA A 24 6.45 6.77 11.96
N VAL A 25 5.29 6.33 11.48
CA VAL A 25 4.43 7.10 10.56
C VAL A 25 3.91 8.37 11.24
N ALA A 26 3.37 8.26 12.45
CA ALA A 26 2.88 9.40 13.22
C ALA A 26 3.98 10.44 13.51
N LYS A 27 5.21 9.99 13.77
CA LYS A 27 6.36 10.88 13.95
C LYS A 27 6.69 11.65 12.67
N ALA A 28 6.71 10.98 11.52
CA ALA A 28 6.95 11.64 10.25
C ALA A 28 5.82 12.64 9.90
N GLU A 29 4.58 12.31 10.22
CA GLU A 29 3.45 13.26 10.10
C GLU A 29 3.60 14.48 11.00
N ALA A 30 4.02 14.27 12.26
CA ALA A 30 4.30 15.36 13.19
C ALA A 30 5.43 16.27 12.70
N ASP A 31 6.39 15.72 11.94
CA ASP A 31 7.46 16.46 11.27
C ASP A 31 6.99 17.17 9.97
N GLY A 32 5.69 17.13 9.65
CA GLY A 32 5.07 17.81 8.50
C GLY A 32 5.12 17.03 7.19
N VAL A 33 5.48 15.74 7.22
CA VAL A 33 5.58 14.91 6.03
C VAL A 33 4.20 14.33 5.68
N SER A 34 3.82 14.38 4.41
CA SER A 34 2.57 13.80 3.91
C SER A 34 2.70 12.29 3.69
N ARG A 35 1.70 11.51 4.09
CA ARG A 35 1.67 10.03 3.95
C ARG A 35 1.91 9.54 2.52
N ASP A 36 1.44 10.29 1.52
CA ASP A 36 1.62 9.95 0.10
C ASP A 36 3.08 10.03 -0.37
N THR A 37 3.92 10.79 0.35
CA THR A 37 5.36 10.94 0.09
C THR A 37 6.21 10.00 0.92
N MET A 38 5.58 9.13 1.71
CA MET A 38 6.25 8.15 2.55
C MET A 38 6.25 6.76 1.90
N LEU A 39 7.32 6.02 2.12
CA LEU A 39 7.43 4.60 1.76
C LEU A 39 7.92 3.80 2.95
N LEU A 40 7.05 2.92 3.45
CA LEU A 40 7.37 1.98 4.49
C LEU A 40 8.01 0.73 3.87
N ARG A 41 9.33 0.63 3.97
CA ARG A 41 10.07 -0.56 3.56
C ARG A 41 9.99 -1.58 4.68
N LEU A 42 9.44 -2.75 4.37
CA LEU A 42 9.28 -3.84 5.34
C LEU A 42 10.12 -5.05 4.99
N THR A 43 10.55 -5.76 6.03
CA THR A 43 10.99 -7.15 5.87
C THR A 43 9.80 -8.05 5.56
N PHE A 44 10.04 -9.22 4.96
CA PHE A 44 8.98 -10.23 4.75
C PHE A 44 8.29 -10.66 6.05
N ARG A 45 9.04 -10.69 7.16
CA ARG A 45 8.51 -11.05 8.46
C ARG A 45 7.54 -9.99 8.99
N ASP A 46 7.90 -8.72 8.85
CA ASP A 46 7.09 -7.61 9.36
C ASP A 46 5.83 -7.40 8.50
N GLU A 47 5.92 -7.61 7.19
CA GLU A 47 4.73 -7.65 6.33
C GLU A 47 3.79 -8.79 6.71
N SER A 48 4.33 -9.98 6.98
CA SER A 48 3.54 -11.11 7.47
C SER A 48 2.91 -10.83 8.84
N LEU A 49 3.59 -10.05 9.69
CA LEU A 49 3.06 -9.61 10.98
C LEU A 49 1.84 -8.71 10.78
N ILE A 50 1.91 -7.70 9.92
CA ILE A 50 0.79 -6.79 9.61
C ILE A 50 -0.40 -7.59 9.09
N LYS A 51 -0.19 -8.50 8.14
CA LYS A 51 -1.27 -9.28 7.52
C LYS A 51 -1.97 -10.26 8.46
N ARG A 52 -1.28 -10.72 9.50
CA ARG A 52 -1.79 -11.74 10.42
C ARG A 52 -2.18 -11.19 11.78
N SER A 53 -1.77 -9.97 12.12
CA SER A 53 -2.04 -9.39 13.43
C SER A 53 -3.51 -9.01 13.55
N PRO A 54 -4.20 -9.46 14.61
CA PRO A 54 -5.57 -9.03 14.89
C PRO A 54 -5.66 -7.56 15.33
N GLU A 55 -4.53 -6.94 15.67
CA GLU A 55 -4.45 -5.53 16.09
C GLU A 55 -4.55 -4.56 14.91
N VAL A 56 -4.37 -5.06 13.69
CA VAL A 56 -4.44 -4.25 12.47
C VAL A 56 -5.87 -4.27 11.96
N GLY A 57 -6.54 -3.12 12.04
CA GLY A 57 -7.89 -2.96 11.50
C GLY A 57 -7.91 -3.10 9.98
N LEU A 58 -9.03 -3.59 9.43
CA LEU A 58 -9.25 -3.65 7.98
C LEU A 58 -9.18 -2.25 7.33
N ASP A 59 -9.55 -1.21 8.08
CA ASP A 59 -9.49 0.18 7.62
C ASP A 59 -8.06 0.74 7.56
N GLU A 60 -7.10 0.09 8.23
CA GLU A 60 -5.70 0.49 8.21
C GLU A 60 -4.94 -0.10 7.02
N VAL A 61 -5.39 -1.24 6.48
CA VAL A 61 -4.74 -1.90 5.35
C VAL A 61 -5.59 -1.74 4.11
N SER A 62 -5.06 -1.02 3.13
CA SER A 62 -5.69 -0.89 1.82
C SER A 62 -4.76 -1.40 0.73
N PHE A 63 -5.33 -1.87 -0.37
CA PHE A 63 -4.58 -2.26 -1.56
C PHE A 63 -5.02 -1.36 -2.70
N ILE A 64 -4.10 -0.56 -3.23
CA ILE A 64 -4.35 0.38 -4.34
C ILE A 64 -3.32 0.07 -5.42
N ASP A 65 -3.80 -0.17 -6.64
CA ASP A 65 -2.96 -0.52 -7.81
C ASP A 65 -2.02 -1.72 -7.60
N GLY A 66 -2.43 -2.66 -6.75
CA GLY A 66 -1.62 -3.84 -6.41
C GLY A 66 -0.54 -3.58 -5.35
N GLU A 67 -0.45 -2.36 -4.82
CA GLU A 67 0.43 -2.01 -3.73
C GLU A 67 -0.33 -2.03 -2.39
N MET A 68 0.29 -2.66 -1.38
CA MET A 68 -0.22 -2.61 -0.01
C MET A 68 0.06 -1.23 0.58
N ARG A 69 -0.93 -0.67 1.26
CA ARG A 69 -0.81 0.54 2.06
C ARG A 69 -1.18 0.24 3.49
N PHE A 70 -0.37 0.73 4.42
CA PHE A 70 -0.58 0.61 5.86
C PHE A 70 -0.77 2.02 6.44
N VAL A 71 -1.92 2.28 7.06
CA VAL A 71 -2.34 3.59 7.60
C VAL A 71 -2.28 4.69 6.51
N GLY A 72 -2.45 4.31 5.24
CA GLY A 72 -2.37 5.20 4.08
C GLY A 72 -0.97 5.40 3.49
N VAL A 73 0.08 4.88 4.13
CA VAL A 73 1.46 4.92 3.62
C VAL A 73 1.75 3.73 2.71
N ARG A 74 2.45 3.95 1.60
CA ARG A 74 2.84 2.88 0.66
C ARG A 74 3.80 1.91 1.33
N VAL A 75 3.58 0.61 1.13
CA VAL A 75 4.44 -0.44 1.69
C VAL A 75 5.21 -1.14 0.58
N LYS A 76 6.53 -1.24 0.74
CA LYS A 76 7.40 -2.03 -0.14
C LYS A 76 8.08 -3.13 0.66
N VAL A 77 7.78 -4.38 0.29
CA VAL A 77 8.39 -5.55 0.91
C VAL A 77 9.67 -5.89 0.16
N GLY A 78 10.75 -6.18 0.88
CA GLY A 78 12.00 -6.58 0.24
C GLY A 78 12.93 -7.34 1.18
N ASN A 79 14.04 -7.83 0.61
CA ASN A 79 15.12 -8.45 1.36
C ASN A 79 16.00 -7.37 2.02
N ILE A 80 15.44 -6.68 3.01
CA ILE A 80 16.13 -5.67 3.81
C ILE A 80 16.38 -6.21 5.22
N PRO A 81 17.45 -5.77 5.91
CA PRO A 81 17.78 -6.28 7.23
C PRO A 81 16.80 -5.79 8.31
N GLN A 82 16.21 -4.60 8.12
CA GLN A 82 15.31 -3.96 9.08
C GLN A 82 14.25 -3.12 8.34
N SER A 83 13.08 -2.97 8.94
CA SER A 83 12.02 -2.09 8.44
C SER A 83 12.37 -0.61 8.65
N LEU A 84 12.08 0.21 7.64
CA LEU A 84 12.47 1.62 7.55
C LEU A 84 11.36 2.44 6.90
N LEU A 85 11.21 3.70 7.30
CA LEU A 85 10.28 4.65 6.67
C LEU A 85 11.09 5.69 5.89
N ASP A 86 10.99 5.66 4.57
CA ASP A 86 11.64 6.64 3.70
C ASP A 86 10.69 7.80 3.41
N VAL A 87 11.19 9.03 3.49
CA VAL A 87 10.49 10.24 3.08
C VAL A 87 11.12 10.76 1.80
N ASP A 88 10.27 11.02 0.81
CA ASP A 88 10.68 11.32 -0.56
C ASP A 88 11.55 10.17 -1.12
N PRO A 89 11.00 8.94 -1.18
CA PRO A 89 11.68 7.83 -1.81
C PRO A 89 11.90 8.23 -3.28
N GLN A 90 13.16 8.46 -3.66
CA GLN A 90 13.48 8.65 -5.06
C GLN A 90 12.84 7.47 -5.82
N PRO A 91 11.96 7.73 -6.80
CA PRO A 91 11.30 6.65 -7.51
C PRO A 91 12.41 5.80 -8.11
N ASP A 92 12.51 4.55 -7.68
CA ASP A 92 13.31 3.55 -8.39
C ASP A 92 12.92 3.69 -9.88
N PRO A 93 13.88 3.74 -10.83
CA PRO A 93 13.55 3.89 -12.24
C PRO A 93 12.49 2.87 -12.59
N GLU A 94 11.32 3.37 -12.98
CA GLU A 94 10.07 2.61 -13.03
C GLU A 94 10.28 1.24 -13.69
N PRO A 95 9.92 0.11 -13.06
CA PRO A 95 9.34 -0.94 -13.85
C PRO A 95 8.03 -0.36 -14.35
N VAL A 96 8.05 0.15 -15.59
CA VAL A 96 6.92 0.66 -16.38
C VAL A 96 5.62 0.11 -15.81
N ALA A 97 4.85 0.94 -15.11
CA ALA A 97 3.54 0.54 -14.63
C ALA A 97 2.77 0.01 -15.85
N PRO A 98 2.33 -1.26 -15.92
CA PRO A 98 1.33 -1.61 -16.91
C PRO A 98 0.16 -0.66 -16.63
N PRO A 99 -0.31 0.09 -17.63
CA PRO A 99 -1.30 1.14 -17.42
C PRO A 99 -2.49 0.55 -16.69
N ALA A 100 -2.93 1.25 -15.63
CA ALA A 100 -4.13 0.95 -14.88
C ALA A 100 -5.23 0.50 -15.84
N LYS A 101 -5.55 -0.80 -15.85
CA LYS A 101 -6.70 -1.30 -16.61
C LYS A 101 -7.93 -0.77 -15.91
N VAL A 102 -8.45 0.34 -16.41
CA VAL A 102 -9.77 0.89 -16.10
C VAL A 102 -10.77 -0.26 -16.11
N LYS A 103 -11.39 -0.52 -14.95
CA LYS A 103 -12.47 -1.50 -14.81
C LYS A 103 -13.55 -1.16 -15.83
N LYS A 104 -13.73 -1.99 -16.86
CA LYS A 104 -14.99 -2.01 -17.62
C LYS A 104 -16.09 -2.46 -16.66
N THR A 105 -16.90 -1.52 -16.22
CA THR A 105 -18.17 -1.74 -15.57
C THR A 105 -19.03 -2.61 -16.47
N ARG A 106 -19.22 -3.88 -16.10
CA ARG A 106 -20.19 -4.75 -16.77
C ARG A 106 -21.58 -4.31 -16.32
N ALA A 107 -22.19 -3.45 -17.13
CA ALA A 107 -23.57 -3.02 -16.97
C ALA A 107 -24.52 -4.23 -16.92
N LYS A 108 -25.53 -4.10 -16.06
CA LYS A 108 -26.59 -5.07 -15.79
C LYS A 108 -27.28 -5.55 -17.07
N ALA A 109 -27.46 -6.85 -17.18
CA ALA A 109 -28.28 -7.48 -18.21
C ALA A 109 -29.75 -7.53 -17.79
N LYS A 110 -30.65 -7.12 -18.72
CA LYS A 110 -32.04 -7.56 -19.01
C LYS A 110 -32.94 -6.36 -19.41
N PRO A 111 -34.06 -6.55 -20.14
CA PRO A 111 -34.44 -7.64 -21.07
C PRO A 111 -35.24 -7.16 -22.33
N LYS A 112 -35.70 -8.14 -23.13
CA LYS A 112 -36.99 -8.22 -23.89
C LYS A 112 -37.12 -7.67 -25.34
N VAL A 113 -37.44 -8.64 -26.22
CA VAL A 113 -38.64 -8.75 -27.10
C VAL A 113 -38.62 -8.13 -28.51
N ALA A 114 -38.65 -9.06 -29.48
CA ALA A 114 -39.44 -9.19 -30.72
C ALA A 114 -39.53 -8.05 -31.76
N ALA A 115 -39.28 -8.44 -33.02
CA ALA A 115 -40.10 -8.27 -34.23
C ALA A 115 -39.18 -8.51 -35.45
N ASP A 116 -39.37 -9.60 -36.20
CA ASP A 116 -40.21 -9.70 -37.41
C ASP A 116 -39.56 -9.08 -38.65
N ALA A 117 -39.19 -9.92 -39.63
CA ALA A 117 -39.31 -9.66 -41.07
C ALA A 117 -38.72 -10.84 -41.89
N THR A 118 -39.65 -11.60 -42.46
CA THR A 118 -39.58 -12.36 -43.72
C THR A 118 -39.02 -11.52 -44.89
N VAL A 119 -38.44 -12.18 -45.91
CA VAL A 119 -38.36 -11.89 -47.39
C VAL A 119 -37.06 -12.55 -47.87
N ASP A 120 -36.95 -13.39 -48.90
CA ASP A 120 -37.80 -14.13 -49.85
C ASP A 120 -36.91 -15.30 -50.34
#